data_AF-A0A378BA76-F1
#
_entry.id   AF-A0A378BA76-F1
#
_cell.length_a   1.000
_cell.length_b   1.000
_cell.length_c   1.000
_cell.angle_alpha   90.00
_cell.angle_beta   90.00
_cell.angle_gamma   90.00
#
_symmetry.space_group_name_H-M   'P 1'
#
loop_
_entity.id
_entity.type
_entity.pdbx_description
1 polymer ?
#
loop_
_entity_poly.entity_id
_entity_poly.type
_entity_poly.pdbx_seq_one_letter_code
_entity_poly.pdbx_strand_id
1 'polypeptide(L)'
;MRLSRSTLKTGLRGRKPTNWGLISTPSCFSHPLSADGFTLSHANDEIRQFWIDHCKASRRVSAYFGEQLGTPSVMNIWVPDGMKDITVDRFAPRQRLLNALDEVISEKLDPAHHIDAVESKLFGIGAESYTVGSNEFYMGYATSRQTALCLDAATSIRRK
;
A
#
# COMPACT_ATOMS: atom_id res chain seq x y z
N MET A 1 14.55 4.44 2.32
CA MET A 1 15.03 3.35 3.22
C MET A 1 15.60 2.23 2.34
N ARG A 2 16.91 1.93 2.37
CA ARG A 2 17.48 0.78 1.61
C ARG A 2 17.71 -0.38 2.57
N LEU A 3 16.77 -1.33 2.63
CA LEU A 3 17.03 -2.62 3.25
C LEU A 3 17.97 -3.40 2.34
N SER A 4 19.14 -3.80 2.84
CA SER A 4 20.04 -4.65 2.07
C SER A 4 19.48 -6.08 2.01
N ARG A 5 19.80 -6.80 0.93
CA ARG A 5 19.48 -8.24 0.82
C ARG A 5 20.07 -9.05 1.99
N SER A 6 21.20 -8.61 2.58
CA SER A 6 21.77 -9.27 3.75
C SER A 6 20.91 -9.12 5.00
N THR A 7 20.28 -7.96 5.22
CA THR A 7 19.34 -7.76 6.33
C THR A 7 18.10 -8.63 6.19
N LEU A 8 17.54 -8.75 4.97
CA LEU A 8 16.36 -9.59 4.71
C LEU A 8 16.66 -11.09 4.89
N LYS A 9 17.86 -11.54 4.52
CA LYS A 9 18.30 -12.93 4.73
C LYS A 9 18.32 -13.33 6.21
N THR A 10 18.65 -12.41 7.11
CA THR A 10 18.62 -12.68 8.56
C THR A 10 17.20 -12.95 9.05
N GLY A 11 16.19 -12.21 8.53
CA GLY A 11 14.78 -12.43 8.88
C GLY A 11 14.18 -13.73 8.30
N LEU A 12 14.80 -14.28 7.26
CA LEU A 12 14.43 -15.56 6.65
C LEU A 12 15.17 -16.76 7.28
N ARG A 13 16.19 -16.53 8.12
CA ARG A 13 17.03 -17.58 8.70
C ARG A 13 16.18 -18.52 9.56
N GLY A 14 16.17 -19.80 9.21
CA GLY A 14 15.42 -20.86 9.91
C GLY A 14 14.03 -21.14 9.34
N ARG A 15 13.55 -20.36 8.36
CA ARG A 15 12.31 -20.67 7.63
C ARG A 15 12.62 -21.67 6.52
N LYS A 16 12.00 -22.86 6.59
CA LYS A 16 12.07 -23.86 5.52
C LYS A 16 11.11 -23.45 4.38
N PRO A 17 11.31 -23.93 3.14
CA PRO A 17 10.40 -23.71 2.00
C PRO A 17 8.97 -24.24 2.18
N THR A 18 8.56 -24.63 3.39
CA THR A 18 7.27 -25.27 3.66
C THR A 18 6.52 -24.59 4.81
N ASN A 19 5.27 -24.23 4.47
CA ASN A 19 4.09 -23.84 5.26
C ASN A 19 3.84 -22.41 5.76
N TRP A 20 4.73 -21.43 5.59
CA TRP A 20 4.41 -20.05 5.98
C TRP A 20 4.83 -19.02 4.92
N GLY A 21 3.86 -18.56 4.14
CA GLY A 21 4.03 -17.41 3.25
C GLY A 21 4.32 -16.14 4.05
N LEU A 22 5.11 -15.23 3.48
CA LEU A 22 5.35 -13.91 4.05
C LEU A 22 4.49 -12.89 3.31
N ILE A 23 3.67 -12.16 4.06
CA ILE A 23 3.00 -10.95 3.58
C ILE A 23 3.89 -9.74 3.85
N SER A 24 3.85 -8.74 2.97
CA SER A 24 4.62 -7.51 3.12
C SER A 24 3.69 -6.30 3.03
N THR A 25 4.02 -5.19 3.68
CA THR A 25 3.26 -3.94 3.59
C THR A 25 4.24 -2.77 3.60
N PRO A 26 4.14 -1.80 2.66
CA PRO A 26 4.82 -0.53 2.85
C PRO A 26 4.20 0.18 4.06
N SER A 27 5.02 0.57 5.03
CA SER A 27 4.55 1.37 6.17
C SER A 27 4.46 2.84 5.77
N CYS A 28 3.26 3.28 5.35
CA CYS A 28 2.97 4.66 4.94
C CYS A 28 2.47 5.55 6.09
N PHE A 29 3.00 5.38 7.30
CA PHE A 29 2.53 6.07 8.51
C PHE A 29 3.65 6.21 9.55
N SER A 30 3.39 6.96 10.63
CA SER A 30 4.34 7.20 11.74
C SER A 30 5.71 7.72 11.29
N HIS A 31 5.70 8.57 10.25
CA HIS A 31 6.89 9.18 9.68
C HIS A 31 6.71 10.70 9.56
N PRO A 32 7.77 11.53 9.67
CA PRO A 32 7.66 12.97 9.48
C PRO A 32 6.98 13.36 8.15
N LEU A 33 7.25 12.61 7.08
CA LEU A 33 6.65 12.84 5.76
C LEU A 33 5.22 12.29 5.61
N SER A 34 4.60 11.78 6.68
CA SER A 34 3.16 11.48 6.76
C SER A 34 2.43 12.34 7.79
N ALA A 35 3.12 13.32 8.41
CA ALA A 35 2.58 14.10 9.52
C ALA A 35 1.37 14.96 9.12
N ASP A 36 1.31 15.40 7.86
CA ASP A 36 0.21 16.20 7.32
C ASP A 36 -1.05 15.38 7.02
N GLY A 37 -1.04 14.07 7.30
CA GLY A 37 -2.17 13.18 7.02
C GLY A 37 -2.28 12.74 5.55
N PHE A 38 -1.24 12.97 4.74
CA PHE A 38 -1.17 12.55 3.34
C PHE A 38 0.18 11.91 3.00
N THR A 39 0.17 10.94 2.08
CA THR A 39 1.35 10.22 1.61
C THR A 39 1.37 10.13 0.07
N LEU A 40 0.86 9.04 -0.51
CA LEU A 40 0.77 8.85 -1.97
C LEU A 40 -0.14 9.88 -2.64
N SER A 41 -1.04 10.53 -1.90
CA SER A 41 -1.88 11.62 -2.40
C SER A 41 -1.44 13.01 -1.93
N HIS A 42 -0.25 13.12 -1.34
CA HIS A 42 0.30 14.40 -0.89
C HIS A 42 0.43 15.40 -2.05
N ALA A 43 0.10 16.67 -1.80
CA ALA A 43 0.15 17.72 -2.82
C ALA A 43 1.59 18.11 -3.20
N ASN A 44 2.50 18.14 -2.22
CA ASN A 44 3.94 18.27 -2.46
C ASN A 44 4.48 17.03 -3.19
N ASP A 45 5.13 17.27 -4.33
CA ASP A 45 5.67 16.24 -5.22
C ASP A 45 6.84 15.45 -4.61
N GLU A 46 7.69 16.10 -3.83
CA GLU A 46 8.85 15.45 -3.19
C GLU A 46 8.40 14.46 -2.11
N ILE A 47 7.39 14.84 -1.31
CA ILE A 47 6.79 13.95 -0.30
C ILE A 47 6.10 12.77 -0.99
N ARG A 48 5.36 13.04 -2.07
CA ARG A 48 4.68 12.00 -2.82
C ARG A 48 5.67 11.04 -3.47
N GLN A 49 6.75 11.55 -4.07
CA GLN A 49 7.80 10.73 -4.67
C GLN A 49 8.50 9.85 -3.64
N PHE A 50 8.76 10.36 -2.43
CA PHE A 50 9.30 9.56 -1.34
C PHE A 50 8.44 8.32 -1.05
N TRP A 51 7.12 8.49 -0.97
CA TRP A 51 6.20 7.38 -0.70
C TRP A 51 6.06 6.42 -1.88
N ILE A 52 6.09 6.93 -3.12
CA ILE A 52 6.12 6.11 -4.33
C ILE A 52 7.38 5.23 -4.33
N ASP A 53 8.54 5.81 -4.07
CA ASP A 53 9.82 5.10 -4.05
C ASP A 53 9.89 4.07 -2.92
N HIS A 54 9.31 4.39 -1.75
CA HIS A 54 9.15 3.45 -0.64
C HIS A 54 8.28 2.25 -1.03
N CYS A 55 7.13 2.49 -1.67
CA CYS A 55 6.27 1.40 -2.14
C CYS A 55 6.96 0.54 -3.21
N LYS A 56 7.63 1.15 -4.20
CA LYS A 56 8.43 0.42 -5.20
C LYS A 56 9.52 -0.44 -4.54
N ALA A 57 10.21 0.09 -3.53
CA ALA A 57 11.19 -0.68 -2.78
C ALA A 57 10.55 -1.87 -2.04
N SER A 58 9.40 -1.67 -1.39
CA SER A 58 8.64 -2.73 -0.73
C SER A 58 8.18 -3.83 -1.70
N ARG A 59 7.78 -3.49 -2.92
CA ARG A 59 7.42 -4.47 -3.96
C ARG A 59 8.58 -5.40 -4.30
N ARG A 60 9.79 -4.85 -4.44
CA ARG A 60 11.01 -5.66 -4.66
C ARG A 60 11.36 -6.55 -3.47
N VAL A 61 11.09 -6.10 -2.25
CA VAL A 61 11.25 -6.92 -1.03
C VAL A 61 10.22 -8.07 -1.01
N SER A 62 8.98 -7.79 -1.37
CA SER A 62 7.92 -8.79 -1.47
C SER A 62 8.25 -9.86 -2.52
N ALA A 63 8.67 -9.44 -3.73
CA ALA A 63 9.12 -10.38 -4.76
C ALA A 63 10.32 -11.23 -4.29
N TYR A 64 11.27 -10.62 -3.57
CA TYR A 64 12.36 -11.38 -2.96
C TYR A 64 11.85 -12.42 -1.97
N PHE A 65 10.85 -12.11 -1.13
CA PHE A 65 10.25 -13.12 -0.26
C PHE A 65 9.64 -14.28 -1.04
N GLY A 66 8.91 -13.99 -2.12
CA GLY A 66 8.31 -15.05 -2.92
C GLY A 66 9.34 -15.96 -3.57
N GLU A 67 10.40 -15.38 -4.13
CA GLU A 67 11.53 -16.13 -4.72
C GLU A 67 12.19 -17.06 -3.67
N GLN A 68 12.40 -16.58 -2.45
CA GLN A 68 13.08 -17.38 -1.42
C GLN A 68 12.20 -18.46 -0.79
N LEU A 69 10.88 -18.28 -0.79
CA LEU A 69 9.94 -19.18 -0.10
C LEU A 69 9.19 -20.12 -1.04
N GLY A 70 9.25 -19.89 -2.35
CA GLY A 70 8.54 -20.69 -3.36
C GLY A 70 7.01 -20.48 -3.36
N THR A 71 6.52 -19.39 -2.77
CA THR A 71 5.11 -18.99 -2.75
C THR A 71 5.00 -17.48 -2.90
N PRO A 72 4.06 -16.94 -3.68
CA PRO A 72 3.96 -15.50 -3.87
C PRO A 72 3.71 -14.77 -2.55
N SER A 73 4.43 -13.66 -2.36
CA SER A 73 4.17 -12.74 -1.27
C SER A 73 3.10 -11.74 -1.71
N VAL A 74 2.00 -11.67 -0.96
CA VAL A 74 1.01 -10.60 -1.14
C VAL A 74 1.54 -9.35 -0.45
N MET A 75 1.73 -8.28 -1.22
CA MET A 75 2.07 -6.97 -0.69
C MET A 75 0.84 -6.07 -0.66
N ASN A 76 0.37 -5.75 0.54
CA ASN A 76 -0.83 -4.96 0.71
C ASN A 76 -0.50 -3.47 0.94
N ILE A 77 -1.00 -2.60 0.06
CA ILE A 77 -0.83 -1.15 0.11
C ILE A 77 -2.02 -0.54 0.86
N TRP A 78 -1.72 0.00 2.04
CA TRP A 78 -2.63 0.82 2.83
C TRP A 78 -1.98 2.17 3.14
N VAL A 79 -2.76 3.25 3.03
CA VAL A 79 -2.31 4.62 3.32
C VAL A 79 -3.31 5.33 4.24
N PRO A 80 -2.85 6.22 5.15
CA PRO A 80 -3.71 6.94 6.08
C PRO A 80 -4.36 8.18 5.46
N ASP A 81 -4.16 8.41 4.16
CA ASP A 81 -4.50 9.64 3.45
C ASP A 81 -5.97 10.02 3.63
N GLY A 82 -6.21 11.16 4.26
CA GLY A 82 -7.57 11.59 4.58
C GLY A 82 -7.62 12.95 5.27
N MET A 83 -8.84 13.39 5.61
CA MET A 83 -9.06 14.63 6.34
C MET A 83 -10.00 14.41 7.52
N LYS A 84 -9.65 15.07 8.62
CA LYS A 84 -10.41 15.09 9.88
C LYS A 84 -11.79 15.72 9.70
N ASP A 85 -11.85 16.89 9.06
CA ASP A 85 -13.04 17.75 8.96
C ASP A 85 -13.57 17.87 7.52
N ILE A 86 -14.61 18.69 7.35
CA ILE A 86 -15.30 18.95 6.08
C ILE A 86 -14.29 19.21 4.96
N THR A 87 -14.33 18.36 3.94
CA THR A 87 -13.39 18.40 2.82
C THR A 87 -14.02 19.09 1.62
N VAL A 88 -13.38 20.15 1.13
CA VAL A 88 -13.83 20.90 -0.05
C VAL A 88 -13.59 20.10 -1.33
N ASP A 89 -12.37 19.59 -1.53
CA ASP A 89 -11.99 18.85 -2.73
C ASP A 89 -11.62 17.40 -2.39
N ARG A 90 -12.49 16.48 -2.79
CA ARG A 90 -12.28 15.02 -2.69
C ARG A 90 -11.75 14.41 -3.98
N PHE A 91 -11.66 15.17 -5.07
CA PHE A 91 -11.20 14.68 -6.37
C PHE A 91 -9.68 14.75 -6.49
N ALA A 92 -9.07 15.92 -6.26
CA ALA A 92 -7.64 16.09 -6.51
C ALA A 92 -6.73 15.12 -5.73
N PRO A 93 -6.98 14.81 -4.43
CA PRO A 93 -6.20 13.80 -3.72
C PRO A 93 -6.35 12.40 -4.35
N ARG A 94 -7.56 12.03 -4.81
CA ARG A 94 -7.80 10.74 -5.48
C ARG A 94 -7.09 10.66 -6.82
N GLN A 95 -7.08 11.74 -7.59
CA GLN A 95 -6.34 11.79 -8.86
C GLN A 95 -4.83 11.62 -8.63
N ARG A 96 -4.28 12.24 -7.58
CA ARG A 96 -2.86 12.04 -7.22
C ARG A 96 -2.59 10.61 -6.75
N LEU A 97 -3.47 10.03 -5.92
CA LEU A 97 -3.35 8.64 -5.48
C LEU A 97 -3.37 7.67 -6.67
N LEU A 98 -4.27 7.88 -7.63
CA LEU A 98 -4.36 7.07 -8.85
C LEU A 98 -3.03 7.09 -9.61
N ASN A 99 -2.50 8.28 -9.88
CA ASN A 99 -1.24 8.44 -10.61
C ASN A 99 -0.06 7.84 -9.84
N ALA A 100 -0.01 8.03 -8.52
CA ALA A 100 1.03 7.49 -7.66
C ALA A 100 1.00 5.95 -7.64
N LEU A 101 -0.18 5.34 -7.54
CA LEU A 101 -0.32 3.88 -7.57
C LEU A 101 0.09 3.29 -8.92
N ASP A 102 -0.32 3.92 -10.04
CA ASP A 102 0.09 3.51 -11.38
C ASP A 102 1.63 3.54 -11.51
N GLU A 103 2.29 4.55 -10.92
CA GLU A 103 3.74 4.62 -10.88
C GLU A 103 4.36 3.54 -9.96
N VAL A 104 3.76 3.28 -8.80
CA VAL A 104 4.19 2.24 -7.85
C VAL A 104 4.20 0.85 -8.51
N ILE A 105 3.16 0.51 -9.28
CA ILE A 105 3.00 -0.81 -9.92
C ILE A 105 3.57 -0.89 -11.35
N SER A 106 4.23 0.18 -11.83
CA SER A 106 4.76 0.26 -13.19
C SER A 106 5.82 -0.81 -13.50
N GLU A 107 6.70 -1.11 -12.55
CA GLU A 107 7.65 -2.23 -12.64
C GLU A 107 6.88 -3.56 -12.58
N LYS A 108 6.99 -4.35 -13.65
CA LYS A 108 6.39 -5.69 -13.73
C LYS A 108 7.26 -6.69 -12.97
N LEU A 109 6.67 -7.29 -11.94
CA LEU A 109 7.28 -8.35 -11.13
C LEU A 109 6.62 -9.69 -11.45
N ASP A 110 7.34 -10.79 -11.22
CA ASP A 110 6.84 -12.12 -11.49
C ASP A 110 5.65 -12.46 -10.56
N PRO A 111 4.45 -12.75 -11.10
CA PRO A 111 3.28 -13.11 -10.29
C PRO A 111 3.46 -14.40 -9.48
N ALA A 112 4.43 -15.26 -9.84
CA ALA A 112 4.80 -16.42 -9.03
C ALA A 112 5.45 -16.01 -7.69
N HIS A 113 5.98 -14.80 -7.60
CA HIS A 113 6.70 -14.29 -6.42
C HIS A 113 6.00 -13.13 -5.72
N HIS A 114 5.13 -12.39 -6.40
CA HIS A 114 4.57 -11.15 -5.87
C HIS A 114 3.14 -10.89 -6.35
N ILE A 115 2.30 -10.41 -5.45
CA ILE A 115 0.94 -9.92 -5.74
C ILE A 115 0.77 -8.55 -5.12
N ASP A 116 0.42 -7.55 -5.93
CA ASP A 116 0.03 -6.23 -5.46
C ASP A 116 -1.43 -6.28 -4.97
N ALA A 117 -1.68 -5.85 -3.73
CA ALA A 117 -3.02 -5.66 -3.16
C ALA A 117 -3.20 -4.21 -2.70
N VAL A 118 -4.44 -3.70 -2.78
CA VAL A 118 -4.82 -2.38 -2.28
C VAL A 118 -5.92 -2.50 -1.23
N GLU A 119 -5.81 -1.75 -0.14
CA GLU A 119 -6.74 -1.81 1.00
C GLU A 119 -7.45 -0.49 1.22
N SER A 120 -8.78 -0.53 1.22
CA SER A 120 -9.61 0.62 1.55
C SER A 120 -9.80 0.82 3.05
N LYS A 121 -10.17 2.04 3.43
CA LYS A 121 -10.66 2.32 4.79
C LYS A 121 -11.85 3.27 4.74
N LEU A 122 -12.81 3.10 5.65
CA LEU A 122 -13.93 4.03 5.79
C LEU A 122 -13.51 5.33 6.46
N PHE A 123 -12.78 5.23 7.58
CA PHE A 123 -12.26 6.37 8.34
C PHE A 123 -11.10 5.96 9.26
N GLY A 124 -10.31 6.95 9.69
CA GLY A 124 -9.30 6.80 10.74
C GLY A 124 -9.43 7.90 11.79
N ILE A 125 -8.85 7.70 12.99
CA ILE A 125 -8.77 8.77 14.00
C ILE A 125 -7.85 9.87 13.44
N GLY A 126 -8.32 11.11 13.38
CA GLY A 126 -7.67 12.23 12.69
C GLY A 126 -7.93 12.29 11.17
N ALA A 127 -8.72 11.37 10.62
CA ALA A 127 -9.14 11.30 9.21
C ALA A 127 -10.61 10.85 9.09
N GLU A 128 -11.47 11.39 9.94
CA GLU A 128 -12.84 10.92 10.15
C GLU A 128 -13.79 11.29 9.01
N SER A 129 -13.63 12.49 8.44
CA SER A 129 -14.59 13.04 7.47
C SER A 129 -14.34 12.60 6.03
N TYR A 130 -13.13 12.15 5.72
CA TYR A 130 -12.74 11.76 4.37
C TYR A 130 -11.52 10.85 4.37
N THR A 131 -11.62 9.73 3.66
CA THR A 131 -10.48 8.87 3.32
C THR A 131 -10.30 8.87 1.80
N VAL A 132 -9.08 9.14 1.33
CA VAL A 132 -8.76 9.22 -0.10
C VAL A 132 -8.95 7.85 -0.75
N GLY A 133 -8.33 6.83 -0.16
CA GLY A 133 -8.45 5.43 -0.54
C GLY A 133 -9.74 4.77 -0.06
N SER A 134 -10.88 5.27 -0.52
CA SER A 134 -12.21 4.71 -0.21
C SER A 134 -12.47 3.37 -0.90
N ASN A 135 -13.48 2.64 -0.43
CA ASN A 135 -13.89 1.35 -0.98
C ASN A 135 -14.10 1.40 -2.51
N GLU A 136 -14.88 2.35 -3.01
CA GLU A 136 -15.19 2.47 -4.44
C GLU A 136 -13.97 2.86 -5.27
N PHE A 137 -13.06 3.64 -4.67
CA PHE A 137 -11.80 4.01 -5.32
C PHE A 137 -10.95 2.77 -5.57
N TYR A 138 -10.72 1.95 -4.53
CA TYR A 138 -9.89 0.76 -4.68
C TYR A 138 -10.59 -0.40 -5.40
N MET A 139 -11.92 -0.51 -5.31
CA MET A 139 -12.69 -1.42 -6.16
C MET A 139 -12.46 -1.10 -7.64
N GLY A 140 -12.59 0.18 -8.03
CA GLY A 140 -12.34 0.63 -9.40
C GLY A 140 -10.87 0.49 -9.82
N TYR A 141 -9.94 0.80 -8.92
CA TYR A 141 -8.51 0.65 -9.18
C TYR A 141 -8.14 -0.82 -9.41
N ALA A 142 -8.49 -1.72 -8.48
CA ALA A 142 -8.20 -3.15 -8.57
C ALA A 142 -8.87 -3.78 -9.80
N THR A 143 -10.11 -3.38 -10.12
CA THR A 143 -10.80 -3.84 -11.33
C THR A 143 -10.06 -3.40 -12.60
N SER A 144 -9.66 -2.13 -12.70
CA SER A 144 -9.04 -1.61 -13.93
C SER A 144 -7.58 -2.02 -14.11
N ARG A 145 -6.82 -2.21 -13.02
CA ARG A 145 -5.39 -2.58 -13.04
C ARG A 145 -5.14 -4.07 -12.76
N GLN A 146 -6.20 -4.84 -12.47
CA GLN A 146 -6.14 -6.27 -12.14
C GLN A 146 -5.19 -6.57 -10.95
N THR A 147 -5.19 -5.68 -9.95
CA THR A 147 -4.53 -5.96 -8.66
C THR A 147 -5.46 -6.79 -7.78
N ALA A 148 -4.93 -7.38 -6.71
CA ALA A 148 -5.78 -7.91 -5.65
C ALA A 148 -6.47 -6.77 -4.90
N LEU A 149 -7.65 -7.06 -4.34
CA LEU A 149 -8.38 -6.16 -3.46
C LEU A 149 -8.36 -6.73 -2.03
N CYS A 150 -7.85 -5.96 -1.08
CA CYS A 150 -7.87 -6.32 0.33
C CYS A 150 -9.20 -5.85 0.95
N LEU A 151 -9.91 -6.79 1.58
CA LEU A 151 -11.19 -6.55 2.26
C LEU A 151 -11.00 -6.76 3.76
N ASP A 152 -10.76 -5.67 4.51
CA ASP A 152 -10.75 -5.70 5.97
C ASP A 152 -12.18 -5.58 6.51
N ALA A 153 -12.63 -6.58 7.27
CA ALA A 153 -13.96 -6.67 7.86
C ALA A 153 -14.35 -5.45 8.73
N ALA A 154 -13.38 -4.76 9.35
CA ALA A 154 -13.62 -3.61 10.21
C ALA A 154 -13.70 -2.27 9.46
N THR A 155 -13.47 -2.26 8.15
CA THR A 155 -13.35 -1.02 7.35
C THR A 155 -14.61 -0.65 6.59
N SER A 156 -15.72 -1.34 6.83
CA SER A 156 -17.00 -1.14 6.15
C SER A 156 -18.07 -0.52 7.07
N ILE A 157 -19.11 0.04 6.46
CA ILE A 157 -20.25 0.61 7.19
C ILE A 157 -20.93 -0.49 8.01
N ARG A 158 -21.15 -0.22 9.31
CA ARG A 158 -21.93 -1.11 10.17
C ARG A 158 -23.37 -1.18 9.64
N ARG A 159 -23.87 -2.38 9.37
CA ARG A 159 -25.30 -2.58 9.12
C ARG A 159 -26.08 -2.24 10.39
N LYS A 160 -27.11 -1.41 10.26
CA LYS A 160 -28.07 -1.11 11.32
C LYS A 160 -28.89 -2.36 11.64
#